data_AF-A0A9D5HBU1-F1
#
_entry.id   AF-A0A9D5HBU1-F1
#
_cell.length_a   1.000
_cell.length_b   1.000
_cell.length_c   1.000
_cell.angle_alpha   90.00
_cell.angle_beta   90.00
_cell.angle_gamma   90.00
#
_symmetry.space_group_name_H-M   'P 1'
#
loop_
_entity.id
_entity.type
_entity.pdbx_description
1 polymer ?
#
loop_
_entity_poly.entity_id
_entity_poly.type
_entity_poly.pdbx_seq_one_letter_code
_entity_poly.pdbx_strand_id
1 'polypeptide(L)'
;MILWLTYLKRVVHNLLMSDLPIHLKMKGNKINMERYPVYHSLYDDFFWMENFGYPMFQRHIAAASVWGLIALRLADKKFLPFDYSYTAYASEPPGTISLSKSTKILEDEVLGTDVSFTPMYNSIEMLKKAAIKIGSERKALEDQSWTCKWRTDSLKIRDLNDRLMMAERALTDRDELFQRNCYKHLEIGGV
;
A
#
# COMPACT_ATOMS: atom_id res chain seq x y z
N MET A 1 3.68 -5.49 -2.68
CA MET A 1 2.57 -5.23 -3.61
C MET A 1 1.28 -4.82 -2.89
N ILE A 2 0.84 -5.52 -1.84
CA ILE A 2 -0.43 -5.22 -1.15
C ILE A 2 -0.30 -3.94 -0.31
N LEU A 3 0.78 -3.77 0.46
CA LEU A 3 1.07 -2.51 1.19
C LEU A 3 1.21 -1.32 0.24
N TRP A 4 1.84 -1.56 -0.91
CA TRP A 4 1.99 -0.55 -1.95
C TRP A 4 0.65 -0.19 -2.62
N LEU A 5 -0.22 -1.18 -2.87
CA LEU A 5 -1.56 -1.00 -3.41
C LEU A 5 -2.53 -0.37 -2.41
N THR A 6 -2.42 -0.64 -1.11
CA THR A 6 -3.25 0.01 -0.09
C THR A 6 -2.85 1.47 0.09
N TYR A 7 -1.55 1.76 0.11
CA TYR A 7 -1.04 3.13 0.07
C TYR A 7 -1.49 3.86 -1.20
N LEU A 8 -1.32 3.22 -2.35
CA LEU A 8 -1.72 3.78 -3.63
C LEU A 8 -3.22 3.98 -3.70
N LYS A 9 -4.03 3.03 -3.21
CA LYS A 9 -5.48 3.17 -3.09
C LYS A 9 -5.81 4.37 -2.22
N ARG A 10 -5.11 4.60 -1.11
CA ARG A 10 -5.33 5.76 -0.23
C ARG A 10 -4.90 7.07 -0.89
N VAL A 11 -3.79 7.09 -1.61
CA VAL A 11 -3.29 8.28 -2.33
C VAL A 11 -4.18 8.61 -3.52
N VAL A 12 -4.61 7.62 -4.29
CA VAL A 12 -5.54 7.74 -5.41
C VAL A 12 -6.94 8.10 -4.90
N HIS A 13 -7.39 7.48 -3.82
CA HIS A 13 -8.63 7.86 -3.14
C HIS A 13 -8.55 9.31 -2.66
N ASN A 14 -7.49 9.73 -1.98
CA ASN A 14 -7.35 11.12 -1.58
C ASN A 14 -7.24 12.04 -2.81
N LEU A 15 -6.41 11.76 -3.82
CA LEU A 15 -6.29 12.62 -5.00
C LEU A 15 -7.58 12.73 -5.84
N LEU A 16 -8.42 11.70 -5.85
CA LEU A 16 -9.65 11.66 -6.65
C LEU A 16 -10.93 11.95 -5.84
N MET A 17 -10.88 11.76 -4.51
CA MET A 17 -12.02 11.83 -3.58
C MET A 17 -11.78 12.77 -2.39
N SER A 18 -10.59 13.34 -2.16
CA SER A 18 -10.37 14.31 -1.06
C SER A 18 -11.17 15.59 -1.25
N ASP A 19 -11.53 15.89 -2.49
CA ASP A 19 -12.54 16.89 -2.81
C ASP A 19 -13.83 16.20 -3.26
N LEU A 20 -14.38 15.29 -2.45
CA LEU A 20 -15.80 14.98 -2.51
C LEU A 20 -16.56 16.25 -2.08
N PRO A 21 -17.19 17.00 -3.01
CA PRO A 21 -18.25 17.90 -2.62
C PRO A 21 -19.54 17.07 -2.65
N ILE A 22 -19.58 15.93 -1.95
CA ILE A 22 -20.88 15.30 -1.61
C ILE A 22 -21.28 15.67 -0.18
N HIS A 23 -20.53 16.58 0.46
CA HIS A 23 -21.22 17.68 1.12
C HIS A 23 -21.98 18.47 0.05
N LEU A 24 -23.17 17.97 -0.31
CA LEU A 24 -24.28 18.82 -0.67
C LEU A 24 -24.31 19.90 0.40
N LYS A 25 -23.71 21.06 0.10
CA LYS A 25 -23.84 22.25 0.93
C LYS A 25 -25.24 22.81 0.68
N MET A 26 -26.24 21.99 1.01
CA MET A 26 -27.58 22.43 1.28
C MET A 26 -27.43 23.47 2.39
N LYS A 27 -27.86 24.68 2.10
CA LYS A 27 -27.68 25.84 2.96
C LYS A 27 -28.43 25.57 4.27
N GLY A 28 -27.70 25.15 5.30
CA GLY A 28 -28.23 24.77 6.61
C GLY A 28 -28.02 23.29 6.92
N ASN A 29 -27.17 23.03 7.91
CA ASN A 29 -26.81 21.73 8.51
C ASN A 29 -25.92 20.80 7.64
N LYS A 30 -24.67 20.63 8.10
CA LYS A 30 -23.75 19.60 7.61
C LYS A 30 -24.29 18.22 7.99
N ILE A 31 -24.81 17.49 7.02
CA ILE A 31 -25.04 16.05 7.14
C ILE A 31 -23.71 15.33 6.87
N ASN A 32 -23.19 14.64 7.89
CA ASN A 32 -22.06 13.73 7.74
C ASN A 32 -22.58 12.42 7.16
N MET A 33 -22.51 12.27 5.84
CA MET A 33 -22.80 11.01 5.16
C MET A 33 -21.51 10.21 5.00
N GLU A 34 -21.49 8.98 5.51
CA GLU A 34 -20.33 8.06 5.41
C GLU A 34 -20.14 7.50 3.99
N ARG A 35 -21.20 7.47 3.19
CA ARG A 35 -21.23 7.00 1.79
C ARG A 35 -21.98 7.99 0.91
N TYR A 36 -21.81 7.91 -0.41
CA TYR A 36 -22.56 8.77 -1.32
C TYR A 36 -24.06 8.38 -1.36
N PRO A 37 -24.96 9.33 -1.65
CA PRO A 37 -26.40 9.19 -1.35
C PRO A 37 -27.13 8.03 -2.03
N VAL A 38 -26.69 7.57 -3.20
CA VAL A 38 -27.40 6.54 -3.98
C VAL A 38 -26.72 5.16 -3.95
N TYR A 39 -25.70 4.98 -3.12
CA TYR A 39 -24.96 3.72 -3.02
C TYR A 39 -25.86 2.51 -2.75
N HIS A 40 -25.68 1.42 -3.52
CA HIS A 40 -26.52 0.20 -3.48
C HIS A 40 -28.02 0.43 -3.69
N SER A 41 -28.42 1.55 -4.30
CA SER A 41 -29.80 1.78 -4.70
C SER A 41 -30.01 1.51 -6.19
N LEU A 42 -31.27 1.42 -6.61
CA LEU A 42 -31.64 1.36 -8.03
C LEU A 42 -31.18 2.61 -8.81
N TYR A 43 -30.95 3.73 -8.12
CA TYR A 43 -30.54 5.01 -8.70
C TYR A 43 -29.02 5.15 -8.85
N ASP A 44 -28.26 4.11 -8.53
CA ASP A 44 -26.82 4.03 -8.79
C ASP A 44 -26.58 3.68 -10.28
N ASP A 45 -26.99 4.57 -11.16
CA ASP A 45 -26.99 4.36 -12.60
C ASP A 45 -26.14 5.40 -13.35
N PHE A 46 -25.98 5.18 -14.65
CA PHE A 46 -25.21 6.08 -15.51
C PHE A 46 -25.83 7.49 -15.57
N PHE A 47 -27.16 7.58 -15.58
CA PHE A 47 -27.86 8.85 -15.62
C PHE A 47 -27.54 9.69 -14.38
N TRP A 48 -27.53 9.08 -13.20
CA TRP A 48 -27.14 9.75 -11.96
C TRP A 48 -25.68 10.20 -12.01
N MET A 49 -24.78 9.35 -12.51
CA MET A 49 -23.36 9.71 -12.64
C MET A 49 -23.11 10.86 -13.60
N GLU A 50 -23.76 10.87 -14.77
CA GLU A 50 -23.60 11.92 -15.77
C GLU A 50 -24.20 13.26 -15.34
N ASN A 51 -25.34 13.25 -14.64
CA ASN A 51 -26.08 14.47 -14.29
C ASN A 51 -25.73 15.01 -12.90
N PHE A 52 -25.42 14.15 -11.92
CA PHE A 52 -25.25 14.55 -10.52
C PHE A 52 -23.93 14.11 -9.90
N GLY A 53 -23.41 12.94 -10.27
CA GLY A 53 -22.17 12.40 -9.72
C GLY A 53 -20.94 13.17 -10.19
N TYR A 54 -20.66 13.12 -11.49
CA TYR A 54 -19.52 13.82 -12.09
C TYR A 54 -19.72 14.14 -13.58
N PRO A 55 -20.44 15.23 -13.90
CA PRO A 55 -20.57 15.72 -15.27
C PRO A 55 -19.19 15.91 -15.91
N MET A 56 -19.02 15.50 -17.17
CA MET A 56 -17.76 15.53 -17.95
C MET A 56 -16.69 14.47 -17.64
N PHE A 57 -16.87 13.59 -16.64
CA PHE A 57 -15.99 12.43 -16.39
C PHE A 57 -14.48 12.71 -16.20
N GLN A 58 -14.04 13.97 -16.09
CA GLN A 58 -12.61 14.34 -15.99
C GLN A 58 -11.85 13.64 -14.85
N ARG A 59 -12.48 13.41 -13.69
CA ARG A 59 -11.89 12.63 -12.59
C ARG A 59 -11.72 11.16 -12.95
N HIS A 60 -12.64 10.56 -13.70
CA HIS A 60 -12.50 9.19 -14.17
C HIS A 60 -11.33 9.08 -15.16
N ILE A 61 -11.17 10.08 -16.04
CA ILE A 61 -10.01 10.17 -16.94
C ILE A 61 -8.71 10.31 -16.15
N ALA A 62 -8.67 11.21 -15.16
CA ALA A 62 -7.50 11.36 -14.28
C ALA A 62 -7.18 10.05 -13.53
N ALA A 63 -8.18 9.38 -12.98
CA ALA A 63 -8.04 8.10 -12.30
C ALA A 63 -7.45 7.03 -13.23
N ALA A 64 -8.05 6.86 -14.41
CA ALA A 64 -7.58 5.93 -15.43
C ALA A 64 -6.15 6.25 -15.86
N SER A 65 -5.81 7.53 -16.00
CA SER A 65 -4.46 7.98 -16.37
C SER A 65 -3.43 7.63 -15.30
N VAL A 66 -3.75 7.85 -14.02
CA VAL A 66 -2.88 7.47 -12.90
C VAL A 66 -2.68 5.95 -12.87
N TRP A 67 -3.76 5.17 -12.92
CA TRP A 67 -3.68 3.70 -12.94
C TRP A 67 -2.90 3.17 -14.15
N GLY A 68 -3.11 3.75 -15.33
CA GLY A 68 -2.37 3.41 -16.55
C GLY A 68 -0.87 3.68 -16.41
N LEU A 69 -0.49 4.84 -15.88
CA LEU A 69 0.92 5.17 -15.62
C LEU A 69 1.57 4.22 -14.61
N ILE A 70 0.82 3.79 -13.60
CA ILE A 70 1.30 2.81 -12.62
C ILE A 70 1.51 1.44 -13.26
N ALA A 71 0.55 0.98 -14.05
CA ALA A 71 0.65 -0.30 -14.77
C ALA A 71 1.87 -0.31 -15.72
N LEU A 72 2.05 0.77 -16.50
CA LEU A 72 3.21 0.93 -17.39
C LEU A 72 4.53 0.92 -16.62
N ARG A 73 4.61 1.64 -15.48
CA ARG A 73 5.81 1.63 -14.64
C ARG A 73 6.11 0.26 -14.06
N LEU A 74 5.09 -0.51 -13.67
CA LEU A 74 5.29 -1.86 -13.13
C LEU A 74 5.68 -2.86 -14.22
N ALA A 75 5.19 -2.68 -15.46
CA ALA A 75 5.48 -3.57 -16.59
C ALA A 75 6.87 -3.33 -17.19
N ASP A 76 7.27 -2.06 -17.37
CA ASP A 76 8.47 -1.71 -18.16
C ASP A 76 9.73 -1.46 -17.33
N LYS A 77 9.61 -1.27 -16.01
CA LYS A 77 10.79 -0.98 -15.18
C LYS A 77 11.65 -2.23 -15.01
N LYS A 78 12.94 -2.10 -15.35
CA LYS A 78 13.99 -3.10 -15.14
C LYS A 78 14.04 -3.62 -13.69
N PHE A 79 13.92 -2.73 -12.72
CA PHE A 79 13.82 -3.03 -11.29
C PHE A 79 12.45 -2.63 -10.78
N LEU A 80 11.79 -3.52 -10.04
CA LEU A 80 10.47 -3.22 -9.48
C LEU A 80 10.55 -2.02 -8.53
N PRO A 81 9.61 -1.06 -8.63
CA PRO A 81 9.60 0.15 -7.81
C PRO A 81 9.04 -0.10 -6.39
N PHE A 82 9.39 -1.24 -5.79
CA PHE A 82 9.04 -1.56 -4.41
C PHE A 82 10.17 -1.11 -3.48
N ASP A 83 9.81 -0.41 -2.43
CA ASP A 83 10.75 0.07 -1.42
C ASP A 83 10.28 -0.37 -0.03
N TYR A 84 10.95 -1.39 0.49
CA TYR A 84 10.73 -1.92 1.83
C TYR A 84 11.60 -1.23 2.89
N SER A 85 12.43 -0.25 2.53
CA SER A 85 13.17 0.52 3.53
C SER A 85 12.20 1.34 4.39
N TYR A 86 11.13 1.86 3.78
CA TYR A 86 10.11 2.66 4.46
C TYR A 86 9.23 1.86 5.44
N THR A 87 9.03 0.55 5.25
CA THR A 87 8.25 -0.27 6.20
C THR A 87 8.94 -0.41 7.56
N ALA A 88 10.25 -0.16 7.62
CA ALA A 88 11.05 -0.14 8.84
C ALA A 88 11.41 1.29 9.33
N TYR A 89 11.28 2.32 8.49
CA TYR A 89 11.60 3.70 8.85
C TYR A 89 10.38 4.44 9.40
N ALA A 90 10.56 5.04 10.59
CA ALA A 90 9.61 5.94 11.25
C ALA A 90 9.45 7.31 10.56
N SER A 91 10.08 7.56 9.40
CA SER A 91 9.87 8.77 8.61
C SER A 91 8.65 8.58 7.71
N GLU A 92 7.47 8.59 8.33
CA GLU A 92 6.19 8.36 7.68
C GLU A 92 5.79 9.53 6.76
N PRO A 93 5.30 9.28 5.54
CA PRO A 93 4.18 10.05 5.02
C PRO A 93 2.93 9.75 5.90
N PRO A 94 2.13 10.77 6.25
CA PRO A 94 1.06 10.63 7.24
C PRO A 94 0.09 9.49 6.90
N GLY A 95 -0.08 8.56 7.85
CA GLY A 95 -1.11 7.50 7.80
C GLY A 95 -0.61 6.05 7.68
N THR A 96 0.69 5.78 7.64
CA THR A 96 1.22 4.41 7.68
C THR A 96 1.64 4.11 9.12
N ILE A 97 0.96 3.22 9.84
CA ILE A 97 1.38 2.84 11.20
C ILE A 97 2.66 2.00 11.08
N SER A 98 3.80 2.51 11.55
CA SER A 98 5.03 1.71 11.56
C SER A 98 4.90 0.50 12.49
N LEU A 99 5.46 -0.66 12.09
CA LEU A 99 5.50 -1.88 12.94
C LEU A 99 6.03 -1.60 14.34
N SER A 100 6.99 -0.68 14.44
CA SER A 100 7.59 -0.21 15.70
C SER A 100 6.65 0.63 16.57
N LYS A 101 5.64 1.29 15.99
CA LYS A 101 4.59 2.00 16.74
C LYS A 101 3.52 1.03 17.20
N SER A 102 3.07 0.13 16.32
CA SER A 102 2.09 -0.90 16.68
C SER A 102 2.61 -1.79 17.82
N THR A 103 3.88 -2.19 17.78
CA THR A 103 4.53 -2.96 18.85
C THR A 103 4.52 -2.24 20.19
N LYS A 104 4.84 -0.94 20.19
CA LYS A 104 4.79 -0.13 21.42
C LYS A 104 3.39 0.00 21.98
N ILE A 105 2.39 0.25 21.13
CA ILE A 105 0.98 0.33 21.57
C ILE A 105 0.57 -0.99 22.22
N LEU A 106 0.91 -2.13 21.60
CA LEU A 106 0.61 -3.45 22.16
C LEU A 106 1.38 -3.72 23.46
N GLU A 107 2.64 -3.31 23.55
CA GLU A 107 3.45 -3.43 24.77
C GLU A 107 2.84 -2.62 25.91
N ASP A 108 2.38 -1.39 25.63
CA ASP A 108 1.71 -0.50 26.58
C ASP A 108 0.34 -1.08 27.04
N GLU A 109 -0.43 -1.71 26.14
CA GLU A 109 -1.72 -2.35 26.47
C GLU A 109 -1.56 -3.61 27.33
N VAL A 110 -0.41 -4.28 27.23
CA VAL A 110 -0.14 -5.59 27.83
C VAL A 110 0.79 -5.48 29.06
N LEU A 111 1.02 -4.25 29.54
CA LEU A 111 1.80 -3.94 30.74
C LEU A 111 1.25 -4.72 31.96
N GLY A 112 2.08 -5.62 32.49
CA GLY A 112 1.75 -6.45 33.66
C GLY A 112 1.62 -7.96 33.38
N THR A 113 1.79 -8.39 32.13
CA THR A 113 1.90 -9.82 31.77
C THR A 113 3.37 -10.23 31.57
N ASP A 114 3.68 -11.52 31.71
CA ASP A 114 5.02 -12.10 31.49
C ASP A 114 5.34 -12.31 29.98
N VAL A 115 4.84 -11.42 29.11
CA VAL A 115 5.02 -11.54 27.67
C VAL A 115 6.14 -10.61 27.22
N SER A 116 7.21 -11.19 26.66
CA SER A 116 8.34 -10.43 26.13
C SER A 116 8.13 -10.05 24.66
N PHE A 117 8.27 -8.76 24.34
CA PHE A 117 8.25 -8.24 22.97
C PHE A 117 9.62 -8.26 22.27
N THR A 118 10.68 -8.72 22.96
CA THR A 118 12.05 -8.78 22.40
C THR A 118 12.14 -9.54 21.07
N PRO A 119 11.48 -10.71 20.86
CA PRO A 119 11.51 -11.41 19.57
C PRO A 119 10.91 -10.58 18.42
N MET A 120 9.92 -9.75 18.71
CA MET A 120 9.26 -8.90 17.72
C MET A 120 10.16 -7.75 17.29
N TYR A 121 10.80 -7.07 18.26
CA TYR A 121 11.79 -6.03 17.97
C TYR A 121 12.98 -6.57 17.18
N ASN A 122 13.50 -7.75 17.54
CA ASN A 122 14.59 -8.41 16.81
C ASN A 122 14.18 -8.71 15.35
N SER A 123 12.96 -9.20 15.14
CA SER A 123 12.42 -9.49 13.80
C SER A 123 12.29 -8.23 12.95
N ILE A 124 11.83 -7.12 13.53
CA ILE A 124 11.75 -5.81 12.87
C ILE A 124 13.16 -5.31 12.49
N GLU A 125 14.15 -5.47 13.37
CA GLU A 125 15.52 -5.08 13.08
C GLU A 125 16.13 -5.93 11.94
N MET A 126 15.85 -7.24 11.93
CA MET A 126 16.27 -8.13 10.85
C MET A 126 15.64 -7.74 9.51
N LEU A 127 14.34 -7.44 9.49
CA LEU A 127 13.64 -6.95 8.30
C LEU A 127 14.27 -5.65 7.79
N LYS A 128 14.59 -4.72 8.69
CA LYS A 128 15.27 -3.46 8.36
C LYS A 128 16.63 -3.71 7.70
N LYS A 129 17.46 -4.58 8.28
CA LYS A 129 18.78 -4.95 7.73
C LYS A 129 18.64 -5.57 6.33
N ALA A 130 17.65 -6.45 6.16
CA ALA A 130 17.37 -7.08 4.87
C ALA A 130 16.91 -6.07 3.80
N ALA A 131 16.05 -5.11 4.16
CA ALA A 131 15.59 -4.06 3.27
C ALA A 131 16.75 -3.16 2.78
N ILE A 132 17.62 -2.73 3.70
CA ILE A 132 18.82 -1.94 3.36
C ILE A 132 19.74 -2.74 2.42
N LYS A 133 19.94 -4.03 2.69
CA LYS A 133 20.76 -4.92 1.85
C LYS A 133 20.22 -5.05 0.42
N ILE A 134 18.91 -5.23 0.24
CA ILE A 134 18.31 -5.28 -1.10
C ILE A 134 18.46 -3.93 -1.82
N GLY A 135 18.31 -2.82 -1.11
CA GLY A 135 18.52 -1.48 -1.67
C GLY A 135 19.95 -1.27 -2.17
N SER A 136 20.97 -1.73 -1.42
CA SER A 136 22.36 -1.64 -1.84
C SER A 136 22.70 -2.60 -2.99
N GLU A 137 22.17 -3.82 -2.99
CA GLU A 137 22.28 -4.77 -4.10
C GLU A 137 21.70 -4.21 -5.40
N ARG A 138 20.51 -3.59 -5.31
CA ARG A 138 19.88 -2.91 -6.45
C ARG A 138 20.77 -1.80 -7.01
N LYS A 139 21.27 -0.91 -6.15
CA LYS A 139 22.14 0.20 -6.56
C LYS A 139 23.41 -0.29 -7.25
N ALA A 140 24.04 -1.34 -6.70
CA ALA A 140 25.22 -1.95 -7.31
C ALA A 140 24.94 -2.53 -8.71
N LEU A 141 23.75 -3.12 -8.92
CA LEU A 141 23.33 -3.62 -10.24
C LEU A 141 22.96 -2.49 -11.21
N GLU A 142 22.39 -1.39 -10.73
CA GLU A 142 22.14 -0.18 -11.52
C GLU A 142 23.46 0.43 -12.01
N ASP A 143 24.47 0.51 -11.14
CA ASP A 143 25.80 1.04 -11.48
C ASP A 143 26.57 0.11 -12.45
N GLN A 144 26.45 -1.21 -12.30
CA GLN A 144 27.07 -2.20 -13.19
C GLN A 144 26.42 -2.27 -14.57
N SER A 145 25.16 -1.81 -14.69
CA SER A 145 24.36 -1.86 -15.93
C SER A 145 24.97 -1.10 -17.10
N TRP A 146 25.96 -0.23 -16.87
CA TRP A 146 26.68 0.49 -17.92
C TRP A 146 27.69 -0.39 -18.68
N THR A 147 27.98 -1.60 -18.18
CA THR A 147 28.92 -2.54 -18.81
C THR A 147 28.16 -3.62 -19.61
N CYS A 148 28.65 -3.99 -20.79
CA CYS A 148 27.94 -4.84 -21.78
C CYS A 148 27.78 -6.34 -21.40
N LYS A 149 27.53 -6.69 -20.13
CA LYS A 149 27.30 -8.08 -19.65
C LYS A 149 25.81 -8.45 -19.52
N TRP A 150 25.06 -8.20 -20.58
CA TRP A 150 23.59 -8.33 -20.63
C TRP A 150 22.99 -9.64 -20.12
N ARG A 151 23.61 -10.81 -20.37
CA ARG A 151 23.06 -12.13 -19.97
C ARG A 151 23.21 -12.43 -18.47
N THR A 152 24.39 -12.22 -17.90
CA THR A 152 24.64 -12.49 -16.47
C THR A 152 23.86 -11.54 -15.58
N ASP A 153 23.69 -10.30 -16.03
CA ASP A 153 22.97 -9.28 -15.28
C ASP A 153 21.46 -9.55 -15.27
N SER A 154 20.90 -10.08 -16.37
CA SER A 154 19.47 -10.39 -16.47
C SER A 154 18.98 -11.40 -15.42
N LEU A 155 19.77 -12.43 -15.09
CA LEU A 155 19.39 -13.41 -14.06
C LEU A 155 19.44 -12.81 -12.66
N LYS A 156 20.43 -11.97 -12.37
CA LYS A 156 20.56 -11.27 -11.07
C LYS A 156 19.42 -10.28 -10.86
N ILE A 157 19.04 -9.55 -11.92
CA ILE A 157 17.91 -8.62 -11.88
C ILE A 157 16.60 -9.39 -11.64
N ARG A 158 16.42 -10.53 -12.33
CA ARG A 158 15.26 -11.38 -12.13
C ARG A 158 15.18 -11.91 -10.70
N ASP A 159 16.29 -12.45 -10.17
CA ASP A 159 16.38 -12.91 -8.78
C ASP A 159 16.01 -11.79 -7.77
N LEU A 160 16.54 -10.59 -7.98
CA LEU A 160 16.22 -9.44 -7.14
C LEU A 160 14.73 -9.07 -7.22
N ASN A 161 14.15 -9.04 -8.43
CA ASN A 161 12.72 -8.75 -8.62
C ASN A 161 11.83 -9.85 -8.01
N ASP A 162 12.20 -11.13 -8.15
CA ASP A 162 11.48 -12.25 -7.55
C ASP A 162 11.48 -12.12 -6.02
N ARG A 163 12.62 -11.75 -5.41
CA ARG A 163 12.71 -11.47 -3.96
C ARG A 163 11.84 -10.28 -3.55
N LEU A 164 11.84 -9.20 -4.32
CA LEU A 164 10.98 -8.03 -4.07
C LEU A 164 9.49 -8.39 -4.18
N MET A 165 9.09 -9.24 -5.13
CA MET A 165 7.71 -9.72 -5.27
C MET A 165 7.30 -10.64 -4.12
N MET A 166 8.17 -11.57 -3.74
CA MET A 166 7.89 -12.58 -2.72
C MET A 166 7.87 -12.00 -1.30
N ALA A 167 8.53 -10.87 -1.05
CA ALA A 167 8.57 -10.23 0.26
C ALA A 167 7.18 -10.00 0.85
N GLU A 168 6.19 -9.58 0.05
CA GLU A 168 4.83 -9.39 0.57
C GLU A 168 4.03 -10.67 0.70
N ARG A 169 4.34 -11.67 -0.12
CA ARG A 169 3.76 -13.00 0.05
C ARG A 169 4.26 -13.63 1.36
N ALA A 170 5.47 -13.33 1.78
CA ALA A 170 6.00 -13.78 3.07
C ALA A 170 5.28 -13.17 4.29
N LEU A 171 4.56 -12.05 4.11
CA LEU A 171 3.69 -11.46 5.13
C LEU A 171 2.28 -12.06 5.15
N THR A 172 2.04 -13.12 4.38
CA THR A 172 0.78 -13.87 4.42
C THR A 172 0.95 -15.18 5.17
N ASP A 173 0.05 -15.43 6.11
CA ASP A 173 -0.07 -16.72 6.77
C ASP A 173 -0.83 -17.70 5.86
N ARG A 174 -0.47 -18.99 5.95
CA ARG A 174 -1.23 -20.05 5.27
C ARG A 174 -2.58 -20.23 5.94
N ASP A 175 -2.55 -20.19 7.26
CA ASP A 175 -3.72 -20.27 8.13
C ASP A 175 -4.43 -18.92 8.16
N GLU A 176 -5.72 -18.95 8.48
CA GLU A 176 -6.52 -17.73 8.58
C GLU A 176 -6.25 -17.05 9.92
N LEU A 177 -6.35 -15.72 9.95
CA LEU A 177 -6.25 -14.97 11.19
C LEU A 177 -7.35 -15.43 12.16
N PHE A 178 -6.99 -15.58 13.43
CA PHE A 178 -7.93 -16.00 14.47
C PHE A 178 -9.18 -15.11 14.48
N GLN A 179 -10.35 -15.74 14.43
CA GLN A 179 -11.68 -15.08 14.36
C GLN A 179 -11.92 -14.21 13.11
N ARG A 180 -11.05 -14.27 12.10
CA ARG A 180 -11.17 -13.49 10.86
C ARG A 180 -10.97 -14.37 9.65
N ASN A 181 -12.04 -15.09 9.31
CA ASN A 181 -12.03 -15.98 8.15
C ASN A 181 -11.68 -15.21 6.88
N CYS A 182 -10.91 -15.85 6.00
CA CYS A 182 -10.40 -15.28 4.74
C CYS A 182 -9.34 -14.15 4.86
N TYR A 183 -8.99 -13.66 6.06
CA TYR A 183 -7.88 -12.71 6.23
C TYR A 183 -6.58 -13.47 6.48
N LYS A 184 -5.56 -13.20 5.66
CA LYS A 184 -4.26 -13.89 5.73
C LYS A 184 -3.06 -12.98 5.88
N HIS A 185 -3.22 -11.67 5.67
CA HIS A 185 -2.10 -10.73 5.73
C HIS A 185 -1.83 -10.31 7.17
N LEU A 186 -0.62 -10.56 7.66
CA LEU A 186 -0.24 -10.37 9.07
C LEU A 186 -0.21 -8.89 9.49
N GLU A 187 0.12 -7.99 8.56
CA GLU A 187 0.16 -6.54 8.85
C GLU A 187 -1.12 -5.79 8.47
N ILE A 188 -1.99 -6.39 7.64
CA ILE A 188 -3.15 -5.70 7.07
C ILE A 188 -4.39 -6.55 7.36
N GLY A 189 -5.07 -6.20 8.45
CA GLY A 189 -6.41 -6.71 8.75
C GLY A 189 -7.46 -5.71 8.27
N GLY A 190 -8.58 -6.20 7.72
CA GLY A 190 -9.78 -5.37 7.60
C GLY A 190 -10.22 -4.92 8.99
N VAL A 191 -10.52 -3.63 9.12
CA VAL A 191 -11.23 -3.07 10.29
C VAL A 191 -12.71 -3.08 9.96
#